data_AF-A0A845WFA7-F1
#
_entry.id   AF-A0A845WFA7-F1
#
_cell.length_a   1.000
_cell.length_b   1.000
_cell.length_c   1.000
_cell.angle_alpha   90.00
_cell.angle_beta   90.00
_cell.angle_gamma   90.00
#
_symmetry.space_group_name_H-M   'P 1'
#
loop_
_entity.id
_entity.type
_entity.pdbx_description
1 polymer ?
#
loop_
_entity_poly.entity_id
_entity_poly.type
_entity_poly.pdbx_seq_one_letter_code
_entity_poly.pdbx_strand_id
1 'polypeptide(L)'
;MQNLEQRGHLLTEQINPNSQNLDQLTSLELVDLFNQEDSKTLDAIAAASSQLAQAIDCTAKALRQGGCLFYVGAGTSGRLGVLDAAECPPTFCTPPDLVQGIIAGGAGALVRSSEDLEDRPEDGAKAIAHRRVHDLDVVVGITAGGTTPFVHGALQEARGRGATTIAIACVPPEQVSIDADIDIRLLVGPEILAGSTRLKAGTVTKMALNILSTGAMVKLGKVYGNRMVDVAVTNKKLHDRALRILKDLTNLSREDCGHLLERSGRQVKLALLMYWTGLDQLEGASFLQQNQSDLRTALQSWKQTSTPSKLN
;
A
#
# COMPACT_ATOMS: atom_id res chain seq x y z
N MET A 1 18.30 29.76 22.72
CA MET A 1 17.27 28.71 22.77
C MET A 1 16.27 29.04 21.69
N GLN A 2 16.31 28.33 20.55
CA GLN A 2 15.22 28.38 19.58
C GLN A 2 13.93 28.01 20.31
N ASN A 3 12.82 28.69 19.97
CA ASN A 3 11.49 28.38 20.49
C ASN A 3 11.19 26.91 20.17
N LEU A 4 11.35 26.01 21.14
CA LEU A 4 10.91 24.63 21.01
C LEU A 4 9.39 24.68 20.99
N GLU A 5 8.79 24.38 19.83
CA GLU A 5 7.33 24.29 19.72
C GLU A 5 6.81 23.24 20.70
N GLN A 6 5.87 23.64 21.56
CA GLN A 6 5.27 22.73 22.53
C GLN A 6 4.33 21.76 21.83
N ARG A 7 4.72 20.48 21.76
CA ARG A 7 3.94 19.42 21.09
C ARG A 7 2.91 18.71 21.97
N GLY A 8 2.88 18.97 23.28
CA GLY A 8 2.01 18.26 24.23
C GLY A 8 0.50 18.42 24.00
N HIS A 9 0.07 19.37 23.15
CA HIS A 9 -1.32 19.52 22.75
C HIS A 9 -1.75 18.50 21.66
N LEU A 10 -0.79 17.93 20.92
CA LEU A 10 -1.05 16.98 19.84
C LEU A 10 -1.63 15.69 20.41
N LEU A 11 -2.64 15.13 19.74
CA LEU A 11 -3.32 13.90 20.16
C LEU A 11 -2.34 12.73 20.41
N THR A 12 -1.27 12.66 19.62
CA THR A 12 -0.24 11.61 19.72
C THR A 12 0.70 11.78 20.91
N GLU A 13 0.78 12.97 21.49
CA GLU A 13 1.64 13.31 22.64
C GLU A 13 0.86 13.36 23.97
N GLN A 14 -0.47 13.27 23.91
CA GLN A 14 -1.34 13.28 25.09
C GLN A 14 -1.19 11.99 25.92
N ILE A 15 -1.55 12.08 27.20
CA ILE A 15 -1.55 10.95 28.13
C ILE A 15 -2.85 10.16 27.97
N ASN A 16 -2.76 8.85 27.86
CA ASN A 16 -3.95 7.99 27.86
C ASN A 16 -4.48 7.81 29.30
N PRO A 17 -5.73 8.22 29.59
CA PRO A 17 -6.29 8.08 30.94
C PRO A 17 -6.44 6.62 31.39
N ASN A 18 -6.52 5.66 30.46
CA ASN A 18 -6.65 4.24 30.77
C ASN A 18 -5.33 3.57 31.17
N SER A 19 -4.20 4.28 31.07
CA SER A 19 -2.87 3.72 31.32
C SER A 19 -2.03 4.54 32.30
N GLN A 20 -2.66 5.35 33.17
CA GLN A 20 -1.94 6.16 34.15
C GLN A 20 -1.05 5.34 35.10
N ASN A 21 -1.43 4.10 35.38
CA ASN A 21 -0.71 3.15 36.22
C ASN A 21 -0.06 2.00 35.42
N LEU A 22 0.32 2.25 34.15
CA LEU A 22 0.84 1.22 33.23
C LEU A 22 1.98 0.38 33.84
N ASP A 23 2.85 0.98 34.64
CA ASP A 23 4.00 0.36 35.29
C ASP A 23 3.63 -0.57 36.47
N GLN A 24 2.37 -0.54 36.92
CA GLN A 24 1.85 -1.32 38.04
C GLN A 24 0.96 -2.49 37.61
N LEU A 25 0.63 -2.59 36.32
CA LEU A 25 -0.20 -3.65 35.79
C LEU A 25 0.56 -4.99 35.77
N THR A 26 -0.16 -6.07 36.04
CA THR A 26 0.32 -7.42 35.77
C THR A 26 0.47 -7.64 34.26
N SER A 27 1.23 -8.67 33.87
CA SER A 27 1.41 -8.99 32.44
C SER A 27 0.09 -9.30 31.71
N LEU A 28 -0.89 -9.89 32.39
CA LEU A 28 -2.20 -10.16 31.79
C LEU A 28 -2.98 -8.85 31.57
N GLU A 29 -3.03 -7.98 32.58
CA GLU A 29 -3.66 -6.67 32.47
C GLU A 29 -3.01 -5.78 31.40
N LEU A 30 -1.68 -5.87 31.23
CA LEU A 30 -0.98 -5.20 30.13
C LEU A 30 -1.48 -5.69 28.77
N VAL A 31 -1.59 -7.01 28.58
CA VAL A 31 -2.08 -7.59 27.31
C VAL A 31 -3.53 -7.20 27.06
N ASP A 32 -4.38 -7.23 28.08
CA ASP A 32 -5.79 -6.84 27.97
C ASP A 32 -5.94 -5.36 27.60
N LEU A 33 -5.14 -4.48 28.20
CA LEU A 33 -5.11 -3.05 27.88
C LEU A 33 -4.62 -2.81 26.44
N PHE A 34 -3.58 -3.53 25.99
CA PHE A 34 -3.15 -3.49 24.59
C PHE A 34 -4.28 -3.87 23.64
N ASN A 35 -4.96 -5.00 23.87
CA ASN A 35 -6.06 -5.46 23.02
C ASN A 35 -7.22 -4.46 22.98
N GLN A 36 -7.58 -3.90 24.14
CA GLN A 36 -8.63 -2.89 24.23
C GLN A 36 -8.27 -1.64 23.41
N GLU A 37 -7.04 -1.16 23.52
CA GLU A 37 -6.59 0.05 22.83
C GLU A 37 -6.39 -0.19 21.33
N ASP A 38 -5.83 -1.33 20.93
CA ASP A 38 -5.63 -1.70 19.53
C ASP A 38 -6.95 -1.84 18.76
N SER A 39 -8.06 -2.16 19.42
CA SER A 39 -9.38 -2.22 18.78
C SER A 39 -9.78 -0.89 18.09
N LYS A 40 -9.32 0.24 18.63
CA LYS A 40 -9.57 1.60 18.08
C LYS A 40 -8.94 1.82 16.70
N THR A 41 -7.96 1.01 16.31
CA THR A 41 -7.36 1.07 14.97
C THR A 41 -8.38 0.73 13.88
N LEU A 42 -9.32 -0.18 14.16
CA LEU A 42 -10.37 -0.55 13.20
C LEU A 42 -11.34 0.61 12.96
N ASP A 43 -11.74 1.29 14.04
CA ASP A 43 -12.63 2.45 13.96
C ASP A 43 -11.99 3.60 13.18
N ALA A 44 -10.70 3.85 13.40
CA ALA A 44 -9.94 4.85 12.66
C ALA A 44 -9.87 4.55 11.15
N ILE A 45 -9.69 3.27 10.77
CA ILE A 45 -9.73 2.85 9.36
C ILE A 45 -11.14 3.04 8.77
N ALA A 46 -12.18 2.66 9.51
CA ALA A 46 -13.56 2.83 9.06
C ALA A 46 -13.89 4.31 8.80
N ALA A 47 -13.48 5.19 9.70
CA ALA A 47 -13.66 6.64 9.58
C ALA A 47 -12.91 7.24 8.38
N ALA A 48 -11.74 6.71 8.03
CA ALA A 48 -10.92 7.16 6.90
C ALA A 48 -11.25 6.48 5.55
N SER A 49 -12.30 5.64 5.50
CA SER A 49 -12.61 4.79 4.34
C SER A 49 -12.77 5.56 3.03
N SER A 50 -13.36 6.77 3.07
CA SER A 50 -13.58 7.57 1.85
C SER A 50 -12.27 8.11 1.25
N GLN A 51 -11.35 8.56 2.10
CA GLN A 51 -10.04 9.06 1.70
C GLN A 51 -9.13 7.91 1.25
N LEU A 52 -9.21 6.75 1.93
CA LEU A 52 -8.52 5.53 1.49
C LEU A 52 -9.01 5.07 0.11
N ALA A 53 -10.31 5.14 -0.16
CA ALA A 53 -10.86 4.81 -1.49
C ALA A 53 -10.35 5.78 -2.57
N GLN A 54 -10.33 7.09 -2.29
CA GLN A 54 -9.76 8.09 -3.20
C GLN A 54 -8.27 7.82 -3.47
N ALA A 55 -7.50 7.50 -2.42
CA ALA A 55 -6.08 7.15 -2.53
C ALA A 55 -5.86 5.91 -3.40
N ILE A 56 -6.70 4.87 -3.25
CA ILE A 56 -6.66 3.68 -4.10
C ILE A 56 -6.90 4.05 -5.57
N ASP A 57 -7.95 4.82 -5.85
CA ASP A 57 -8.33 5.14 -7.22
C ASP A 57 -7.31 6.03 -7.93
N CYS A 58 -6.77 7.05 -7.25
CA CYS A 58 -5.74 7.92 -7.83
C CYS A 58 -4.44 7.15 -8.05
N THR A 59 -4.04 6.29 -7.10
CA THR A 59 -2.85 5.43 -7.23
C THR A 59 -3.01 4.44 -8.36
N ALA A 60 -4.14 3.75 -8.46
CA ALA A 60 -4.39 2.82 -9.57
C ALA A 60 -4.40 3.53 -10.92
N LYS A 61 -4.89 4.77 -11.00
CA LYS A 61 -4.84 5.59 -12.22
C LYS A 61 -3.40 5.94 -12.59
N ALA A 62 -2.62 6.47 -11.65
CA ALA A 62 -1.22 6.83 -11.81
C ALA A 62 -0.37 5.65 -12.31
N LEU A 63 -0.45 4.52 -11.61
CA LEU A 63 0.28 3.30 -11.97
C LEU A 63 -0.12 2.77 -13.37
N ARG A 64 -1.39 2.89 -13.75
CA ARG A 64 -1.85 2.52 -15.10
C ARG A 64 -1.28 3.44 -16.19
N GLN A 65 -1.00 4.70 -15.86
CA GLN A 65 -0.41 5.69 -16.76
C GLN A 65 1.12 5.60 -16.83
N GLY A 66 1.73 4.67 -16.08
CA GLY A 66 3.17 4.45 -16.05
C GLY A 66 3.91 5.21 -14.94
N GLY A 67 3.19 5.84 -14.01
CA GLY A 67 3.78 6.39 -12.79
C GLY A 67 4.09 5.33 -11.74
N CYS A 68 4.67 5.77 -10.63
CA CYS A 68 5.07 4.97 -9.48
C CYS A 68 4.42 5.48 -8.18
N LEU A 69 4.41 4.61 -7.16
CA LEU A 69 3.98 4.95 -5.80
C LEU A 69 5.19 5.07 -4.87
N PHE A 70 5.32 6.22 -4.20
CA PHE A 70 6.39 6.47 -3.23
C PHE A 70 5.82 6.69 -1.83
N TYR A 71 6.24 5.88 -0.87
CA TYR A 71 6.01 6.14 0.55
C TYR A 71 7.20 6.92 1.12
N VAL A 72 6.95 8.02 1.84
CA VAL A 72 8.00 8.83 2.47
C VAL A 72 7.71 9.05 3.95
N GLY A 73 8.69 8.77 4.81
CA GLY A 73 8.54 8.90 6.27
C GLY A 73 9.86 8.82 7.02
N ALA A 74 9.80 9.07 8.33
CA ALA A 74 10.91 8.87 9.26
C ALA A 74 10.57 7.77 10.28
N GLY A 75 11.59 7.24 10.96
CA GLY A 75 11.41 6.25 12.04
C GLY A 75 10.49 5.09 11.66
N THR A 76 9.50 4.81 12.52
CA THR A 76 8.51 3.74 12.29
C THR A 76 7.70 3.95 11.01
N SER A 77 7.25 5.19 10.75
CA SER A 77 6.46 5.53 9.56
C SER A 77 7.23 5.22 8.26
N GLY A 78 8.49 5.62 8.17
CA GLY A 78 9.35 5.29 7.04
C GLY A 78 9.57 3.78 6.89
N ARG A 79 9.80 3.06 7.99
CA ARG A 79 9.97 1.59 7.96
C ARG A 79 8.73 0.85 7.48
N LEU A 80 7.54 1.30 7.88
CA LEU A 80 6.27 0.73 7.42
C LEU A 80 6.05 0.96 5.92
N GLY A 81 6.42 2.14 5.40
CA GLY A 81 6.43 2.41 3.96
C GLY A 81 7.38 1.48 3.19
N VAL A 82 8.59 1.26 3.70
CA VAL A 82 9.54 0.30 3.10
C VAL A 82 9.02 -1.14 3.17
N LEU A 83 8.39 -1.53 4.27
CA LEU A 83 7.81 -2.87 4.45
C LEU A 83 6.73 -3.15 3.39
N ASP A 84 5.74 -2.27 3.26
CA ASP A 84 4.64 -2.45 2.29
C ASP A 84 5.16 -2.48 0.83
N ALA A 85 6.10 -1.59 0.50
CA ALA A 85 6.77 -1.57 -0.80
C ALA A 85 7.52 -2.87 -1.10
N ALA A 86 8.26 -3.41 -0.14
CA ALA A 86 9.03 -4.64 -0.30
C ALA A 86 8.15 -5.89 -0.51
N GLU A 87 6.91 -5.85 -0.04
CA GLU A 87 5.94 -6.94 -0.21
C GLU A 87 5.24 -6.89 -1.59
N CYS A 88 5.29 -5.76 -2.30
CA CYS A 88 4.62 -5.61 -3.60
C CYS A 88 5.19 -6.53 -4.71
N PRO A 89 6.52 -6.66 -4.91
CA PRO A 89 7.08 -7.57 -5.91
C PRO A 89 6.72 -9.04 -5.69
N PRO A 90 6.93 -9.66 -4.50
CA PRO A 90 6.60 -11.07 -4.29
C PRO A 90 5.09 -11.35 -4.26
N THR A 91 4.25 -10.33 -4.00
CA THR A 91 2.79 -10.45 -3.90
C THR A 91 2.09 -10.19 -5.22
N PHE A 92 2.50 -9.20 -6.01
CA PHE A 92 1.77 -8.79 -7.22
C PHE A 92 2.61 -8.89 -8.50
N CYS A 93 3.81 -9.48 -8.40
CA CYS A 93 4.78 -9.59 -9.50
C CYS A 93 5.01 -8.25 -10.18
N THR A 94 5.15 -7.22 -9.35
CA THR A 94 5.50 -5.87 -9.78
C THR A 94 7.01 -5.73 -9.85
N PRO A 95 7.53 -4.86 -10.72
CA PRO A 95 8.94 -4.53 -10.66
C PRO A 95 9.21 -3.72 -9.37
N PRO A 96 10.40 -3.83 -8.74
CA PRO A 96 10.69 -3.22 -7.44
C PRO A 96 10.65 -1.68 -7.42
N ASP A 97 10.68 -1.04 -8.58
CA ASP A 97 10.59 0.41 -8.77
C ASP A 97 9.15 0.93 -8.82
N LEU A 98 8.14 0.08 -9.04
CA LEU A 98 6.74 0.50 -9.12
C LEU A 98 6.21 1.05 -7.79
N VAL A 99 6.64 0.45 -6.68
CA VAL A 99 6.30 0.88 -5.31
C VAL A 99 7.57 0.96 -4.49
N GLN A 100 7.89 2.14 -3.95
CA GLN A 100 9.16 2.40 -3.28
C GLN A 100 8.95 3.07 -1.92
N GLY A 101 9.70 2.63 -0.91
CA GLY A 101 9.77 3.31 0.38
C GLY A 101 11.02 4.18 0.49
N ILE A 102 10.82 5.41 0.98
CA ILE A 102 11.84 6.43 1.23
C ILE A 102 11.83 6.73 2.73
N ILE A 103 12.93 6.41 3.40
CA ILE A 103 13.09 6.64 4.83
C ILE A 103 14.14 7.73 5.08
N ALA A 104 13.84 8.67 5.99
CA ALA A 104 14.82 9.65 6.48
C ALA A 104 16.07 8.93 7.00
N GLY A 105 17.25 9.34 6.53
CA GLY A 105 18.53 8.67 6.82
C GLY A 105 18.85 7.43 5.98
N GLY A 106 18.00 7.08 5.00
CA GLY A 106 18.28 6.05 4.01
C GLY A 106 18.36 4.63 4.59
N ALA A 107 19.00 3.71 3.87
CA ALA A 107 18.99 2.28 4.20
C ALA A 107 19.50 1.95 5.61
N GLY A 108 20.45 2.73 6.15
CA GLY A 108 20.94 2.57 7.52
C GLY A 108 19.85 2.77 8.58
N ALA A 109 18.87 3.63 8.30
CA ALA A 109 17.76 3.94 9.21
C ALA A 109 16.78 2.76 9.42
N LEU A 110 16.83 1.76 8.54
CA LEU A 110 16.02 0.55 8.65
C LEU A 110 16.38 -0.28 9.89
N VAL A 111 17.66 -0.29 10.26
CA VAL A 111 18.18 -1.13 11.36
C VAL A 111 18.60 -0.30 12.57
N ARG A 112 18.89 1.00 12.39
CA ARG A 112 19.29 1.91 13.47
C ARG A 112 18.46 3.19 13.41
N SER A 113 17.99 3.69 14.54
CA SER A 113 17.30 4.98 14.55
C SER A 113 18.28 6.13 14.30
N SER A 114 17.83 7.16 13.61
CA SER A 114 18.55 8.41 13.41
C SER A 114 17.54 9.55 13.50
N GLU A 115 17.30 10.03 14.73
CA GLU A 115 16.22 10.99 15.02
C GLU A 115 16.50 12.36 14.38
N ASP A 116 17.74 12.86 14.42
CA ASP A 116 18.11 14.17 13.87
C ASP A 116 17.85 14.36 12.36
N LEU A 117 17.63 13.26 11.62
CA LEU A 117 17.43 13.31 10.16
C LEU A 117 15.97 13.57 9.78
N GLU A 118 15.04 13.49 10.72
CA GLU A 118 13.62 13.77 10.46
C GLU A 118 13.29 15.28 10.49
N ASP A 119 14.14 16.09 11.11
CA ASP A 119 13.97 17.54 11.28
C ASP A 119 14.46 18.38 10.08
N ARG A 120 14.79 17.74 8.95
CA ARG A 120 15.42 18.38 7.79
C ARG A 120 14.50 18.34 6.55
N PRO A 121 13.70 19.38 6.29
CA PRO A 121 12.78 19.41 5.15
C PRO A 121 13.52 19.35 3.80
N GLU A 122 14.70 19.96 3.71
CA GLU A 122 15.52 19.95 2.50
C GLU A 122 16.00 18.55 2.11
N ASP A 123 16.18 17.64 3.08
CA ASP A 123 16.55 16.27 2.80
C ASP A 123 15.37 15.46 2.26
N GLY A 124 14.14 15.77 2.70
CA GLY A 124 12.91 15.22 2.14
C GLY A 124 12.75 15.61 0.67
N ALA A 125 12.88 16.91 0.38
CA ALA A 125 12.84 17.44 -0.98
C ALA A 125 13.93 16.79 -1.88
N LYS A 126 15.16 16.71 -1.40
CA LYS A 126 16.25 16.03 -2.13
C LYS A 126 15.96 14.56 -2.41
N ALA A 127 15.32 13.84 -1.47
CA ALA A 127 14.99 12.44 -1.67
C ALA A 127 13.96 12.27 -2.82
N ILE A 128 12.95 13.13 -2.88
CA ILE A 128 11.96 13.16 -3.97
C ILE A 128 12.62 13.52 -5.30
N ALA A 129 13.46 14.55 -5.32
CA ALA A 129 14.22 14.95 -6.51
C ALA A 129 15.15 13.83 -7.02
N HIS A 130 15.84 13.14 -6.10
CA HIS A 130 16.75 12.05 -6.43
C HIS A 130 16.04 10.86 -7.09
N ARG A 131 14.81 10.57 -6.66
CA ARG A 131 13.94 9.54 -7.26
C ARG A 131 13.32 9.95 -8.59
N ARG A 132 13.56 11.19 -9.03
CA ARG A 132 13.02 11.77 -10.28
C ARG A 132 11.50 11.68 -10.33
N VAL A 133 10.85 11.89 -9.19
CA VAL A 133 9.40 11.99 -9.09
C VAL A 133 8.88 13.03 -10.10
N HIS A 134 7.77 12.72 -10.76
CA HIS A 134 7.13 13.55 -11.76
C HIS A 134 5.60 13.48 -11.66
N ASP A 135 4.92 14.13 -12.60
CA ASP A 135 3.48 14.40 -12.63
C ASP A 135 2.54 13.19 -12.73
N LEU A 136 3.06 12.00 -13.08
CA LEU A 136 2.27 10.77 -13.07
C LEU A 136 2.43 9.98 -11.77
N ASP A 137 3.33 10.38 -10.88
CA ASP A 137 3.62 9.65 -9.65
C ASP A 137 2.65 10.04 -8.52
N VAL A 138 2.59 9.15 -7.53
CA VAL A 138 1.91 9.40 -6.25
C VAL A 138 2.94 9.37 -5.13
N VAL A 139 2.95 10.41 -4.30
CA VAL A 139 3.79 10.48 -3.10
C VAL A 139 2.92 10.51 -1.85
N VAL A 140 3.11 9.51 -1.00
CA VAL A 140 2.41 9.34 0.28
C VAL A 140 3.36 9.70 1.42
N GLY A 141 3.12 10.84 2.07
CA GLY A 141 3.84 11.29 3.25
C GLY A 141 3.23 10.72 4.52
N ILE A 142 4.05 10.05 5.34
CA ILE A 142 3.60 9.33 6.54
C ILE A 142 4.24 9.97 7.78
N THR A 143 3.42 10.60 8.63
CA THR A 143 3.87 11.24 9.87
C THR A 143 2.80 11.11 10.95
N ALA A 144 3.05 10.30 11.99
CA ALA A 144 2.05 10.05 13.03
C ALA A 144 1.57 11.34 13.71
N GLY A 145 2.49 12.20 14.14
CA GLY A 145 2.20 13.48 14.79
C GLY A 145 1.87 14.63 13.83
N GLY A 146 1.94 14.41 12.51
CA GLY A 146 1.62 15.43 11.50
C GLY A 146 2.71 16.47 11.25
N THR A 147 3.78 16.55 12.05
CA THR A 147 4.71 17.71 12.06
C THR A 147 6.11 17.42 11.52
N THR A 148 6.41 16.19 11.10
CA THR A 148 7.77 15.77 10.72
C THR A 148 8.33 16.56 9.51
N PRO A 149 9.34 17.44 9.68
CA PRO A 149 9.80 18.34 8.62
C PRO A 149 10.27 17.64 7.33
N PHE A 150 10.98 16.50 7.45
CA PHE A 150 11.38 15.68 6.31
C PHE A 150 10.18 15.28 5.42
N VAL A 151 9.04 14.93 6.02
CA VAL A 151 7.84 14.53 5.28
C VAL A 151 7.21 15.74 4.58
N HIS A 152 7.11 16.87 5.27
CA HIS A 152 6.59 18.12 4.69
C HIS A 152 7.42 18.60 3.50
N GLY A 153 8.75 18.60 3.61
CA GLY A 153 9.63 18.96 2.50
C GLY A 153 9.51 18.01 1.30
N ALA A 154 9.29 16.71 1.54
CA ALA A 154 9.04 15.74 0.48
C ALA A 154 7.69 16.00 -0.22
N LEU A 155 6.61 16.21 0.53
CA LEU A 155 5.29 16.51 -0.05
C LEU A 155 5.31 17.81 -0.85
N GLN A 156 5.95 18.86 -0.34
CA GLN A 156 6.08 20.14 -1.03
C GLN A 156 6.83 19.99 -2.36
N GLU A 157 7.96 19.28 -2.38
CA GLU A 157 8.73 19.03 -3.61
C GLU A 157 7.93 18.19 -4.62
N ALA A 158 7.24 17.14 -4.15
CA ALA A 158 6.41 16.29 -5.00
C ALA A 158 5.29 17.08 -5.69
N ARG A 159 4.60 17.93 -4.91
CA ARG A 159 3.57 18.86 -5.42
C ARG A 159 4.15 19.85 -6.42
N GLY A 160 5.32 20.42 -6.15
CA GLY A 160 6.02 21.30 -7.08
C GLY A 160 6.39 20.64 -8.41
N ARG A 161 6.50 19.30 -8.43
CA ARG A 161 6.74 18.47 -9.62
C ARG A 161 5.46 18.00 -10.32
N GLY A 162 4.29 18.33 -9.77
CA GLY A 162 2.98 17.93 -10.29
C GLY A 162 2.53 16.54 -9.88
N ALA A 163 3.26 15.83 -9.02
CA ALA A 163 2.85 14.53 -8.51
C ALA A 163 1.61 14.67 -7.61
N THR A 164 0.77 13.65 -7.59
CA THR A 164 -0.36 13.59 -6.63
C THR A 164 0.18 13.36 -5.23
N THR A 165 -0.20 14.18 -4.26
CA THR A 165 0.27 14.05 -2.88
C THR A 165 -0.80 13.53 -1.93
N ILE A 166 -0.42 12.60 -1.06
CA ILE A 166 -1.28 12.01 -0.03
C ILE A 166 -0.57 12.16 1.32
N ALA A 167 -1.28 12.60 2.35
CA ALA A 167 -0.78 12.62 3.71
C ALA A 167 -1.47 11.56 4.57
N ILE A 168 -0.71 10.86 5.42
CA ILE A 168 -1.23 9.97 6.46
C ILE A 168 -0.72 10.46 7.82
N ALA A 169 -1.64 10.84 8.70
CA ALA A 169 -1.35 11.26 10.07
C ALA A 169 -2.35 10.72 11.09
N CYS A 170 -1.97 10.72 12.37
CA CYS A 170 -2.80 10.25 13.48
C CYS A 170 -3.26 11.38 14.41
N VAL A 171 -3.17 12.63 13.94
CA VAL A 171 -3.63 13.85 14.63
C VAL A 171 -4.75 14.51 13.84
N PRO A 172 -5.74 15.15 14.52
CA PRO A 172 -6.82 15.87 13.85
C PRO A 172 -6.29 17.01 12.96
N PRO A 173 -6.99 17.32 11.85
CA PRO A 173 -6.58 18.40 10.94
C PRO A 173 -6.62 19.78 11.62
N GLU A 174 -7.44 19.95 12.66
CA GLU A 174 -7.50 21.17 13.47
C GLU A 174 -6.23 21.40 14.30
N GLN A 175 -5.47 20.34 14.60
CA GLN A 175 -4.20 20.45 15.32
C GLN A 175 -3.03 20.71 14.38
N VAL A 176 -3.00 20.00 13.24
CA VAL A 176 -1.91 20.12 12.27
C VAL A 176 -2.45 20.05 10.85
N SER A 177 -2.33 21.16 10.12
CA SER A 177 -2.61 21.23 8.69
C SER A 177 -1.44 20.63 7.90
N ILE A 178 -1.75 19.82 6.88
CA ILE A 178 -0.78 19.23 5.96
C ILE A 178 -1.25 19.54 4.54
N ASP A 179 -0.40 20.16 3.73
CA ASP A 179 -0.72 20.50 2.34
C ASP A 179 -0.55 19.28 1.43
N ALA A 180 -1.65 18.56 1.19
CA ALA A 180 -1.70 17.39 0.31
C ALA A 180 -3.05 17.34 -0.44
N ASP A 181 -3.08 16.68 -1.61
CA ASP A 181 -4.32 16.50 -2.38
C ASP A 181 -5.34 15.61 -1.66
N ILE A 182 -4.84 14.61 -0.92
CA ILE A 182 -5.65 13.70 -0.10
C ILE A 182 -5.06 13.66 1.31
N ASP A 183 -5.87 14.03 2.30
CA ASP A 183 -5.46 14.04 3.72
C ASP A 183 -6.18 12.91 4.50
N ILE A 184 -5.44 11.86 4.86
CA ILE A 184 -5.92 10.68 5.58
C ILE A 184 -5.57 10.82 7.07
N ARG A 185 -6.61 10.95 7.91
CA ARG A 185 -6.47 11.07 9.37
C ARG A 185 -6.94 9.80 10.10
N LEU A 186 -5.99 9.10 10.70
CA LEU A 186 -6.19 7.83 11.41
C LEU A 186 -6.19 8.06 12.92
N LEU A 187 -7.29 8.63 13.43
CA LEU A 187 -7.37 9.10 14.82
C LEU A 187 -7.54 7.94 15.82
N VAL A 188 -6.42 7.43 16.33
CA VAL A 188 -6.39 6.31 17.30
C VAL A 188 -6.34 6.76 18.77
N GLY A 189 -6.25 8.06 19.01
CA GLY A 189 -6.12 8.66 20.33
C GLY A 189 -4.74 8.49 20.97
N PRO A 190 -4.59 8.89 22.24
CA PRO A 190 -3.34 8.75 22.99
C PRO A 190 -2.84 7.30 23.07
N GLU A 191 -1.53 7.11 22.97
CA GLU A 191 -0.90 5.79 23.11
C GLU A 191 -0.86 5.36 24.57
N ILE A 192 -0.87 4.04 24.84
CA ILE A 192 -0.79 3.53 26.22
C ILE A 192 0.50 3.96 26.92
N LEU A 193 1.59 4.07 26.18
CA LEU A 193 2.83 4.71 26.58
C LEU A 193 2.87 6.04 25.84
N ALA A 194 2.69 7.15 26.56
CA ALA A 194 2.58 8.49 25.98
C ALA A 194 3.72 8.77 24.97
N GLY A 195 3.37 9.27 23.78
CA GLY A 195 4.30 9.56 22.69
C GLY A 195 4.81 8.34 21.91
N SER A 196 4.58 7.10 22.35
CA SER A 196 5.08 5.88 21.67
C SER A 196 4.23 5.50 20.45
N THR A 197 4.21 6.37 19.45
CA THR A 197 3.44 6.23 18.18
C THR A 197 3.84 5.03 17.31
N ARG A 198 4.88 4.28 17.69
CA ARG A 198 5.17 2.96 17.09
C ARG A 198 4.10 1.90 17.37
N LEU A 199 3.16 2.17 18.28
CA LEU A 199 2.10 1.27 18.71
C LEU A 199 0.85 1.43 17.83
N LYS A 200 -0.28 1.95 18.33
CA LYS A 200 -1.54 2.04 17.57
C LYS A 200 -1.38 2.85 16.28
N ALA A 201 -0.68 3.99 16.35
CA ALA A 201 -0.44 4.83 15.17
C ALA A 201 0.37 4.07 14.10
N GLY A 202 1.35 3.26 14.51
CA GLY A 202 2.07 2.35 13.63
C GLY A 202 1.18 1.26 13.03
N THR A 203 0.38 0.59 13.87
CA THR A 203 -0.55 -0.47 13.46
C THR A 203 -1.57 0.01 12.45
N VAL A 204 -2.25 1.13 12.73
CA VAL A 204 -3.27 1.70 11.83
C VAL A 204 -2.65 2.19 10.53
N THR A 205 -1.42 2.74 10.58
CA THR A 205 -0.67 3.11 9.37
C THR A 205 -0.39 1.88 8.51
N LYS A 206 0.09 0.77 9.10
CA LYS A 206 0.30 -0.49 8.36
C LYS A 206 -0.99 -0.95 7.66
N MET A 207 -2.11 -0.90 8.37
CA MET A 207 -3.41 -1.27 7.80
C MET A 207 -3.77 -0.40 6.59
N ALA A 208 -3.62 0.92 6.71
CA ALA A 208 -3.88 1.87 5.64
C ALA A 208 -2.99 1.62 4.41
N LEU A 209 -1.68 1.37 4.61
CA LEU A 209 -0.75 1.07 3.52
C LEU A 209 -1.12 -0.24 2.80
N ASN A 210 -1.46 -1.29 3.55
CA ASN A 210 -1.88 -2.57 2.96
C ASN A 210 -3.21 -2.44 2.19
N ILE A 211 -4.15 -1.61 2.67
CA ILE A 211 -5.38 -1.29 1.95
C ILE A 211 -5.06 -0.57 0.64
N LEU A 212 -4.17 0.44 0.68
CA LEU A 212 -3.77 1.22 -0.47
C LEU A 212 -3.08 0.36 -1.55
N SER A 213 -2.01 -0.34 -1.19
CA SER A 213 -1.23 -1.15 -2.13
C SER A 213 -2.06 -2.30 -2.69
N THR A 214 -2.76 -3.05 -1.84
CA THR A 214 -3.63 -4.15 -2.29
C THR A 214 -4.77 -3.65 -3.15
N GLY A 215 -5.45 -2.55 -2.75
CA GLY A 215 -6.54 -1.95 -3.49
C GLY A 215 -6.11 -1.48 -4.87
N ALA A 216 -4.97 -0.79 -4.97
CA ALA A 216 -4.41 -0.35 -6.24
C ALA A 216 -4.09 -1.54 -7.16
N MET A 217 -3.46 -2.60 -6.63
CA MET A 217 -3.10 -3.78 -7.41
C MET A 217 -4.34 -4.58 -7.86
N VAL A 218 -5.40 -4.63 -7.05
CA VAL A 218 -6.70 -5.18 -7.46
C VAL A 218 -7.27 -4.39 -8.64
N LYS A 219 -7.23 -3.05 -8.60
CA LYS A 219 -7.71 -2.17 -9.68
C LYS A 219 -6.85 -2.26 -10.95
N LEU A 220 -5.62 -2.76 -10.86
CA LEU A 220 -4.71 -3.04 -11.97
C LEU A 220 -4.86 -4.47 -12.53
N GLY A 221 -5.84 -5.25 -12.07
CA GLY A 221 -6.09 -6.60 -12.59
C GLY A 221 -5.04 -7.64 -12.15
N LYS A 222 -4.31 -7.40 -11.05
CA LYS A 222 -3.37 -8.39 -10.47
C LYS A 222 -4.09 -9.56 -9.77
N VAL A 223 -5.39 -9.42 -9.54
CA VAL A 223 -6.23 -10.36 -8.78
C VAL A 223 -7.46 -10.74 -9.62
N TYR A 224 -7.93 -11.99 -9.52
CA TYR A 224 -9.22 -12.44 -10.05
C TYR A 224 -10.07 -13.06 -8.93
N GLY A 225 -11.22 -12.44 -8.66
CA GLY A 225 -11.99 -12.76 -7.46
C GLY A 225 -11.18 -12.38 -6.23
N ASN A 226 -10.80 -13.36 -5.43
CA ASN A 226 -9.88 -13.20 -4.28
C ASN A 226 -8.57 -13.99 -4.45
N ARG A 227 -8.20 -14.36 -5.68
CA ARG A 227 -6.94 -15.06 -5.97
C ARG A 227 -5.98 -14.11 -6.68
N MET A 228 -4.77 -14.01 -6.15
CA MET A 228 -3.63 -13.40 -6.82
C MET A 228 -3.27 -14.26 -8.04
N VAL A 229 -3.63 -13.81 -9.24
CA VAL A 229 -3.42 -14.54 -10.50
C VAL A 229 -2.18 -14.07 -11.25
N ASP A 230 -1.55 -12.99 -10.78
CA ASP A 230 -0.26 -12.52 -11.26
C ASP A 230 0.84 -13.03 -10.32
N VAL A 231 1.20 -14.31 -10.49
CA VAL A 231 2.14 -15.05 -9.61
C VAL A 231 3.36 -15.47 -10.40
N ALA A 232 4.55 -15.13 -9.90
CA ALA A 232 5.83 -15.50 -10.47
C ALA A 232 6.16 -16.92 -10.01
N VAL A 233 6.08 -17.88 -10.92
CA VAL A 233 6.36 -19.30 -10.62
C VAL A 233 7.88 -19.56 -10.58
N THR A 234 8.56 -19.05 -9.55
CA THR A 234 10.04 -19.10 -9.43
C THR A 234 10.55 -20.23 -8.52
N ASN A 235 9.69 -20.85 -7.73
CA ASN A 235 10.06 -21.92 -6.81
C ASN A 235 8.91 -22.93 -6.62
N LYS A 236 9.21 -24.06 -5.95
CA LYS A 236 8.25 -25.15 -5.73
C LYS A 236 6.97 -24.70 -5.02
N LYS A 237 7.06 -23.80 -4.03
CA LYS A 237 5.90 -23.26 -3.30
C LYS A 237 4.99 -22.44 -4.22
N LEU A 238 5.57 -21.59 -5.06
CA LEU A 238 4.81 -20.74 -5.98
C LEU A 238 4.23 -21.56 -7.15
N HIS A 239 4.93 -22.62 -7.58
CA HIS A 239 4.39 -23.58 -8.54
C HIS A 239 3.17 -24.32 -7.99
N ASP A 240 3.23 -24.84 -6.76
CA ASP A 240 2.07 -25.48 -6.14
C ASP A 240 0.89 -24.50 -5.96
N ARG A 241 1.17 -23.25 -5.55
CA ARG A 241 0.17 -22.19 -5.47
C ARG A 241 -0.49 -21.92 -6.83
N ALA A 242 0.28 -21.84 -7.92
CA ALA A 242 -0.25 -21.65 -9.26
C ALA A 242 -1.20 -22.79 -9.66
N LEU A 243 -0.81 -24.05 -9.44
CA LEU A 243 -1.68 -25.20 -9.71
C LEU A 243 -2.96 -25.20 -8.87
N ARG A 244 -2.87 -24.81 -7.60
CA ARG A 244 -4.06 -24.66 -6.74
C ARG A 244 -5.01 -23.59 -7.26
N ILE A 245 -4.50 -22.43 -7.68
CA ILE A 245 -5.33 -21.36 -8.25
C ILE A 245 -6.04 -21.84 -9.52
N LEU A 246 -5.32 -22.52 -10.43
CA LEU A 246 -5.91 -23.09 -11.63
C LEU A 246 -6.98 -24.13 -11.28
N LYS A 247 -6.70 -25.05 -10.37
CA LYS A 247 -7.65 -26.06 -9.93
C LYS A 247 -8.89 -25.45 -9.26
N ASP A 248 -8.73 -24.39 -8.47
CA ASP A 248 -9.84 -23.72 -7.78
C ASP A 248 -10.76 -22.96 -8.74
N LEU A 249 -10.23 -22.47 -9.87
CA LEU A 249 -10.94 -21.63 -10.84
C LEU A 249 -11.37 -22.40 -12.11
N THR A 250 -10.99 -23.66 -12.22
CA THR A 250 -11.33 -24.54 -13.36
C THR A 250 -11.86 -25.87 -12.82
N ASN A 251 -12.28 -26.76 -13.73
CA ASN A 251 -12.66 -28.14 -13.36
C ASN A 251 -11.56 -29.16 -13.72
N LEU A 252 -10.33 -28.69 -13.88
CA LEU A 252 -9.21 -29.52 -14.34
C LEU A 252 -8.61 -30.36 -13.19
N SER A 253 -8.06 -31.51 -13.56
CA SER A 253 -7.21 -32.28 -12.65
C SER A 253 -5.91 -31.51 -12.35
N ARG A 254 -5.17 -31.91 -11.31
CA ARG A 254 -3.88 -31.27 -10.99
C ARG A 254 -2.86 -31.46 -12.13
N GLU A 255 -2.92 -32.59 -12.82
CA GLU A 255 -2.08 -32.90 -13.98
C GLU A 255 -2.41 -31.99 -15.16
N ASP A 256 -3.71 -31.85 -15.50
CA ASP A 256 -4.16 -30.95 -16.56
C ASP A 256 -3.86 -29.48 -16.26
N CYS A 257 -3.97 -29.07 -14.99
CA CYS A 257 -3.51 -27.75 -14.55
C CYS A 257 -2.02 -27.55 -14.80
N GLY A 258 -1.20 -28.60 -14.62
CA GLY A 258 0.22 -28.58 -14.93
C GLY A 258 0.49 -28.36 -16.42
N HIS A 259 -0.21 -29.11 -17.28
CA HIS A 259 -0.10 -28.94 -18.72
C HIS A 259 -0.56 -27.54 -19.17
N LEU A 260 -1.68 -27.04 -18.65
CA LEU A 260 -2.17 -25.71 -18.94
C LEU A 260 -1.19 -24.62 -18.48
N LEU A 261 -0.62 -24.76 -17.29
CA LEU A 261 0.36 -23.82 -16.76
C LEU A 261 1.60 -23.77 -17.65
N GLU A 262 2.15 -24.91 -18.08
CA GLU A 262 3.32 -24.92 -18.96
C GLU A 262 2.99 -24.34 -20.36
N ARG A 263 1.82 -24.67 -20.93
CA ARG A 263 1.35 -24.09 -22.21
C ARG A 263 1.19 -22.57 -22.17
N SER A 264 0.91 -22.00 -21.00
CA SER A 264 0.82 -20.55 -20.80
C SER A 264 2.17 -19.87 -20.57
N GLY A 265 3.29 -20.61 -20.60
CA GLY A 265 4.60 -20.08 -20.19
C GLY A 265 4.65 -19.76 -18.69
N ARG A 266 3.95 -20.57 -17.88
CA ARG A 266 3.85 -20.44 -16.41
C ARG A 266 3.18 -19.15 -15.91
N GLN A 267 2.25 -18.62 -16.69
CA GLN A 267 1.47 -17.44 -16.34
C GLN A 267 0.03 -17.83 -16.01
N VAL A 268 -0.32 -17.85 -14.71
CA VAL A 268 -1.65 -18.28 -14.23
C VAL A 268 -2.77 -17.48 -14.89
N LYS A 269 -2.61 -16.16 -15.00
CA LYS A 269 -3.58 -15.27 -15.67
C LYS A 269 -3.83 -15.67 -17.13
N LEU A 270 -2.78 -15.96 -17.89
CA LEU A 270 -2.88 -16.39 -19.28
C LEU A 270 -3.45 -17.81 -19.40
N ALA A 271 -3.02 -18.73 -18.55
CA ALA A 271 -3.59 -20.08 -18.46
C ALA A 271 -5.11 -20.07 -18.29
N LEU A 272 -5.64 -19.23 -17.38
CA LEU A 272 -7.07 -19.08 -17.17
C LEU A 272 -7.79 -18.51 -18.39
N LEU A 273 -7.21 -17.50 -19.06
CA LEU A 273 -7.79 -16.96 -20.28
C LEU A 273 -7.85 -18.04 -21.38
N MET A 274 -6.75 -18.74 -21.64
CA MET A 274 -6.68 -19.82 -22.63
C MET A 274 -7.73 -20.89 -22.35
N TYR A 275 -7.88 -21.30 -21.08
CA TYR A 275 -8.87 -22.31 -20.70
C TYR A 275 -10.31 -21.88 -20.99
N TRP A 276 -10.69 -20.64 -20.68
CA TRP A 276 -12.07 -20.19 -20.84
C TRP A 276 -12.43 -19.70 -22.25
N THR A 277 -11.44 -19.30 -23.05
CA THR A 277 -11.67 -18.76 -24.39
C THR A 277 -11.32 -19.73 -25.51
N GLY A 278 -10.47 -20.72 -25.22
CA GLY A 278 -9.90 -21.62 -26.23
C GLY A 278 -8.76 -21.02 -27.04
N LEU A 279 -8.37 -19.76 -26.78
CA LEU A 279 -7.24 -19.10 -27.45
C LEU A 279 -5.93 -19.84 -27.20
N ASP A 280 -5.03 -19.76 -28.17
CA ASP A 280 -3.65 -20.19 -27.96
C ASP A 280 -2.85 -19.21 -27.09
N GLN A 281 -1.58 -19.53 -26.84
CA GLN A 281 -0.73 -18.72 -25.98
C GLN A 281 -0.47 -17.31 -26.54
N LEU A 282 -0.20 -17.20 -27.84
CA LEU A 282 0.15 -15.93 -28.48
C LEU A 282 -1.08 -15.05 -28.64
N GLU A 283 -2.19 -15.63 -29.09
CA GLU A 283 -3.49 -14.98 -29.19
C GLU A 283 -3.97 -14.51 -27.82
N GLY A 284 -3.92 -15.39 -26.80
CA GLY A 284 -4.31 -15.06 -25.43
C GLY A 284 -3.44 -13.97 -24.82
N ALA A 285 -2.12 -13.98 -25.05
CA ALA A 285 -1.22 -12.96 -24.54
C ALA A 285 -1.51 -11.59 -25.18
N SER A 286 -1.68 -11.55 -26.50
CA SER A 286 -2.06 -10.34 -27.24
C SER A 286 -3.42 -9.81 -26.75
N PHE A 287 -4.39 -10.70 -26.57
CA PHE A 287 -5.73 -10.33 -26.12
C PHE A 287 -5.75 -9.81 -24.67
N LEU A 288 -4.95 -10.39 -23.76
CA LEU A 288 -4.77 -9.83 -22.41
C LEU A 288 -4.18 -8.42 -22.49
N GLN A 289 -3.15 -8.22 -23.31
CA GLN A 289 -2.48 -6.91 -23.43
C GLN A 289 -3.44 -5.83 -23.95
N GLN A 290 -4.25 -6.14 -24.95
CA GLN A 290 -5.30 -5.25 -25.47
C GLN A 290 -6.33 -4.86 -24.39
N ASN A 291 -6.52 -5.71 -23.39
CA ASN A 291 -7.44 -5.51 -22.26
C ASN A 291 -6.70 -5.10 -20.98
N GLN A 292 -5.58 -4.37 -21.12
CA GLN A 292 -4.80 -3.82 -20.00
C GLN A 292 -4.30 -4.89 -19.00
N SER A 293 -4.11 -6.12 -19.47
CA SER A 293 -3.70 -7.27 -18.65
C SER A 293 -4.64 -7.55 -17.47
N ASP A 294 -5.92 -7.13 -17.56
CA ASP A 294 -6.98 -7.49 -16.62
C ASP A 294 -7.79 -8.67 -17.17
N LEU A 295 -7.72 -9.80 -16.46
CA LEU A 295 -8.40 -11.05 -16.86
C LEU A 295 -9.92 -10.90 -16.91
N ARG A 296 -10.53 -10.14 -16.00
CA ARG A 296 -11.99 -9.96 -15.96
C ARG A 296 -12.44 -9.12 -17.14
N THR A 297 -11.73 -8.03 -17.42
CA THR A 297 -11.99 -7.17 -18.59
C THR A 297 -11.84 -7.96 -19.88
N ALA A 298 -10.76 -8.73 -20.04
CA ALA A 298 -10.54 -9.58 -21.20
C ALA A 298 -11.70 -10.56 -21.43
N LEU A 299 -12.13 -11.29 -20.40
CA LEU A 299 -13.24 -12.24 -20.53
C LEU A 299 -14.58 -11.58 -20.86
N GLN A 300 -14.83 -10.37 -20.38
CA GLN A 300 -16.01 -9.60 -20.74
C GLN A 300 -15.97 -9.17 -22.21
N SER A 301 -14.82 -8.66 -22.68
CA SER A 301 -14.61 -8.30 -24.08
C SER A 301 -14.78 -9.52 -25.00
N TRP A 302 -14.22 -10.67 -24.61
CA TRP A 302 -14.33 -11.91 -25.39
C TRP A 302 -15.79 -12.34 -25.59
N LYS A 303 -16.59 -12.31 -24.52
CA LYS A 303 -18.02 -12.66 -24.61
C LYS A 303 -18.79 -11.74 -25.56
N GLN A 304 -18.47 -10.45 -25.59
CA GLN A 304 -19.11 -9.50 -26.50
C GLN A 304 -18.74 -9.78 -27.96
N THR A 305 -17.49 -10.15 -28.25
CA THR A 305 -17.06 -10.51 -29.61
C THR A 305 -17.56 -11.88 -30.08
N SER A 306 -17.78 -12.83 -29.17
CA SER A 306 -18.23 -14.19 -29.49
C SER A 306 -19.76 -14.34 -29.52
N THR A 307 -20.53 -13.33 -29.10
CA THR A 307 -22.00 -13.34 -29.23
C THR A 307 -22.36 -12.76 -30.60
N PRO A 308 -23.06 -13.48 -31.49
CA PRO A 308 -23.42 -12.94 -32.79
C PRO A 308 -24.27 -11.69 -32.62
N SER A 309 -23.87 -10.59 -33.27
CA SER A 309 -24.72 -9.41 -33.38
C SER A 309 -26.05 -9.83 -33.99
N LYS A 310 -27.12 -9.87 -33.20
CA LYS A 310 -28.48 -9.81 -33.72
C LYS A 310 -28.68 -8.41 -34.29
N LEU A 311 -28.12 -8.16 -35.47
CA LEU A 311 -28.49 -7.05 -36.33
C LEU A 311 -29.61 -7.57 -37.24
N ASN A 312 -30.80 -7.02 -37.00
CA ASN A 312 -31.96 -7.09 -37.88
C ASN A 312 -31.64 -6.48 -39.25
#